data_AF-F4PHW9-F1
#
_entry.id   AF-F4PHW9-F1
#
_cell.length_a   1.000
_cell.length_b   1.000
_cell.length_c   1.000
_cell.angle_alpha   90.00
_cell.angle_beta   90.00
_cell.angle_gamma   90.00
#
_symmetry.space_group_name_H-M   'P 1'
#
loop_
_entity.id
_entity.type
_entity.pdbx_description
1 polymer ?
#
loop_
_entity_poly.entity_id
_entity_poly.type
_entity_poly.pdbx_seq_one_letter_code
_entity_poly.pdbx_strand_id
1 'polypeptide(L)'
;MRFAPLFLLSLLVGSITAQNCYLFNQTAAKLDQFGPAIGGDAVYFADSNIPGGKTGFVFNTGSAMSTTSNGKLVITGTMVPTDGSKNVFYDARFSFNPSSQAFTPKLELQDAAYVQNGGPVNPASFTYYTLNAGDSVFVGHGDVEGVTVNLAPFEGMPLQSGVGANGKNVNNGVSGWFAPTFMKNGQQIYASSQVVDINVDSACDQCVSNTLMATQAGGQSVFIQGDTSPFGGNAKWDFINNSGSFAYQTNGDLLFTGSLVPVGANSPTMTCSMLFHPNTNNVQPKKELSPDSYFPNGPVDTNTWVYYNVDTTQSSCTVNGNTVTITGDMGIPLQVGNGANGKNTNYGASVWLEYNGTMDIFDINVDLVCVVNSTATPVPTVTPTPTPNSPSTDSSTFTSMTPPPSTSTTSSSSIATTTTIPSTTTTFSTGEISSTTGCVWVCPPSPTTTTTTTSMMTTTSISNVTDTPTPTAPSTIPPTTYPNASTIPAPIVAGGVNPNSSGNNLSASKIMIAAASIAALAIFA
;
A
#
# COMPACT_ATOMS: atom_id res chain seq x y z
N MET A 1 -44.94 -26.96 18.93
CA MET A 1 -43.94 -27.17 17.86
C MET A 1 -44.01 -26.04 16.85
N ARG A 2 -43.15 -25.03 16.95
CA ARG A 2 -42.80 -24.08 15.86
C ARG A 2 -41.41 -23.49 16.15
N PHE A 3 -40.37 -24.18 15.70
CA PHE A 3 -38.99 -23.70 15.64
C PHE A 3 -38.57 -23.74 14.16
N ALA A 4 -38.57 -22.58 13.49
CA ALA A 4 -37.95 -22.27 12.18
C ALA A 4 -38.64 -21.01 11.66
N PRO A 5 -38.01 -19.81 11.76
CA PRO A 5 -37.00 -19.42 10.79
C PRO A 5 -35.95 -18.43 11.36
N LEU A 6 -34.82 -18.92 11.86
CA LEU A 6 -33.66 -18.04 12.14
C LEU A 6 -32.34 -18.58 11.58
N PHE A 7 -32.36 -19.74 10.92
CA PHE A 7 -31.16 -20.41 10.40
C PHE A 7 -30.81 -20.04 8.95
N LEU A 8 -31.64 -19.24 8.26
CA LEU A 8 -31.40 -18.86 6.86
C LEU A 8 -30.67 -17.51 6.70
N LEU A 9 -30.53 -16.71 7.77
CA LEU A 9 -29.79 -15.45 7.72
C LEU A 9 -28.28 -15.62 8.00
N SER A 10 -27.87 -16.73 8.63
CA SER A 10 -26.45 -17.03 8.88
C SER A 10 -25.70 -17.60 7.68
N LEU A 11 -26.40 -17.98 6.61
CA LEU A 11 -25.83 -18.52 5.37
C LEU A 11 -25.59 -17.46 4.28
N LEU A 12 -26.06 -16.22 4.49
CA LEU A 12 -25.80 -15.07 3.63
C LEU A 12 -24.58 -14.23 4.09
N VAL A 13 -23.98 -14.57 5.23
CA VAL A 13 -22.58 -14.20 5.53
C VAL A 13 -21.65 -15.16 4.77
N GLY A 14 -21.93 -15.32 3.47
CA GLY A 14 -21.09 -16.06 2.56
C GLY A 14 -19.81 -15.26 2.38
N SER A 15 -18.74 -15.77 2.98
CA SER A 15 -17.39 -15.71 2.40
C SER A 15 -17.05 -14.43 1.62
N ILE A 16 -16.88 -13.31 2.34
CA ILE A 16 -16.09 -12.16 1.86
C ILE A 16 -14.59 -12.56 1.74
N THR A 17 -14.26 -13.81 2.10
CA THR A 17 -12.93 -14.44 2.14
C THR A 17 -12.24 -14.64 0.78
N ALA A 18 -12.64 -13.94 -0.29
CA ALA A 18 -11.88 -13.92 -1.54
C ALA A 18 -12.21 -12.69 -2.40
N GLN A 19 -12.24 -11.49 -1.82
CA GLN A 19 -12.03 -10.33 -2.69
C GLN A 19 -10.58 -10.43 -3.19
N ASN A 20 -10.39 -10.82 -4.45
CA ASN A 20 -9.11 -10.82 -5.15
C ASN A 20 -8.68 -9.37 -5.34
N CYS A 21 -8.28 -8.74 -4.25
CA CYS A 21 -7.90 -7.36 -4.20
C CYS A 21 -6.38 -7.27 -4.06
N TYR A 22 -5.72 -6.60 -5.00
CA TYR A 22 -4.26 -6.37 -5.00
C TYR A 22 -3.88 -4.95 -4.59
N LEU A 23 -4.87 -4.06 -4.44
CA LEU A 23 -4.70 -2.69 -3.99
C LEU A 23 -5.77 -2.39 -2.95
N PHE A 24 -5.31 -2.13 -1.73
CA PHE A 24 -6.18 -1.74 -0.63
C PHE A 24 -5.97 -0.25 -0.34
N ASN A 25 -7.06 0.44 -0.04
CA ASN A 25 -7.05 1.71 0.64
C ASN A 25 -6.99 1.39 2.14
N GLN A 26 -5.97 1.92 2.80
CA GLN A 26 -5.59 1.60 4.16
C GLN A 26 -5.68 2.87 4.99
N THR A 27 -6.59 2.85 5.95
CA THR A 27 -6.81 3.98 6.85
C THR A 27 -6.63 3.53 8.29
N ALA A 28 -6.38 4.46 9.20
CA ALA A 28 -6.39 4.12 10.63
C ALA A 28 -7.74 3.52 11.00
N ALA A 29 -7.72 2.39 11.72
CA ALA A 29 -8.94 1.72 12.08
C ALA A 29 -9.76 2.58 13.06
N LYS A 30 -10.97 2.95 12.64
CA LYS A 30 -11.87 3.78 13.45
C LYS A 30 -12.69 2.90 14.40
N LEU A 31 -13.14 3.47 15.52
CA LEU A 31 -14.02 2.75 16.43
C LEU A 31 -15.42 2.61 15.84
N ASP A 32 -16.03 1.44 16.04
CA ASP A 32 -17.47 1.22 15.86
C ASP A 32 -18.12 0.80 17.20
N GLN A 33 -19.35 0.30 17.15
CA GLN A 33 -20.07 -0.15 18.35
C GLN A 33 -19.42 -1.36 19.06
N PHE A 34 -18.56 -2.10 18.37
CA PHE A 34 -17.82 -3.26 18.87
C PHE A 34 -16.39 -2.92 19.28
N GLY A 35 -15.91 -1.73 18.92
CA GLY A 35 -14.56 -1.28 19.24
C GLY A 35 -14.31 -1.09 20.74
N PRO A 36 -13.03 -1.04 21.14
CA PRO A 36 -12.63 -0.65 22.48
C PRO A 36 -12.88 0.86 22.72
N ALA A 37 -12.63 1.32 23.96
CA ALA A 37 -12.85 2.72 24.32
C ALA A 37 -11.84 3.71 23.68
N ILE A 38 -10.72 3.23 23.14
CA ILE A 38 -9.62 4.03 22.60
C ILE A 38 -9.23 3.48 21.22
N GLY A 39 -9.02 4.37 20.24
CA GLY A 39 -8.59 4.02 18.89
C GLY A 39 -8.39 5.27 18.01
N GLY A 40 -8.20 5.05 16.72
CA GLY A 40 -8.04 6.12 15.72
C GLY A 40 -6.63 6.33 15.19
N ASP A 41 -5.63 5.66 15.75
CA ASP A 41 -4.26 5.63 15.21
C ASP A 41 -4.06 4.40 14.29
N ALA A 42 -3.40 4.60 13.16
CA ALA A 42 -2.93 3.51 12.32
C ALA A 42 -1.71 2.81 12.94
N VAL A 43 -0.82 3.61 13.55
CA VAL A 43 0.34 3.15 14.29
C VAL A 43 0.43 3.95 15.58
N TYR A 44 0.49 3.22 16.70
CA TYR A 44 0.59 3.80 18.03
C TYR A 44 1.81 3.27 18.77
N PHE A 45 2.71 4.16 19.17
CA PHE A 45 3.84 3.85 20.04
C PHE A 45 3.40 4.08 21.49
N ALA A 46 3.40 3.03 22.31
CA ALA A 46 3.00 3.15 23.72
C ALA A 46 4.01 3.88 24.62
N ASP A 47 5.15 4.32 24.07
CA ASP A 47 6.19 5.05 24.78
C ASP A 47 6.29 6.50 24.30
N SER A 48 6.07 7.45 25.19
CA SER A 48 6.16 8.88 24.87
C SER A 48 7.59 9.39 24.69
N ASN A 49 8.61 8.60 25.05
CA ASN A 49 10.02 9.00 24.95
C ASN A 49 10.65 8.69 23.59
N ILE A 50 9.87 8.21 22.62
CA ILE A 50 10.38 7.96 21.27
C ILE A 50 10.89 9.26 20.64
N PRO A 51 11.89 9.19 19.73
CA PRO A 51 12.34 10.35 18.95
C PRO A 51 11.15 11.10 18.32
N GLY A 52 11.11 12.42 18.51
CA GLY A 52 10.02 13.27 18.04
C GLY A 52 8.83 13.41 19.02
N GLY A 53 8.71 12.54 20.03
CA GLY A 53 7.70 12.65 21.09
C GLY A 53 6.24 12.52 20.64
N LYS A 54 6.00 12.00 19.43
CA LYS A 54 4.66 11.76 18.87
C LYS A 54 4.35 10.28 18.95
N THR A 55 3.25 9.90 19.57
CA THR A 55 2.92 8.48 19.81
C THR A 55 1.89 7.92 18.84
N GLY A 56 0.92 8.72 18.40
CA GLY A 56 -0.13 8.31 17.47
C GLY A 56 0.12 8.82 16.05
N PHE A 57 -0.01 7.94 15.06
CA PHE A 57 0.16 8.27 13.64
C PHE A 57 -0.99 7.72 12.78
N VAL A 58 -1.34 8.46 11.72
CA VAL A 58 -2.26 8.06 10.64
C VAL A 58 -1.56 8.17 9.28
N PHE A 59 -2.04 7.46 8.26
CA PHE A 59 -1.56 7.67 6.88
C PHE A 59 -2.10 8.99 6.31
N ASN A 60 -1.23 9.80 5.71
CA ASN A 60 -1.57 11.13 5.20
C ASN A 60 -2.65 11.13 4.10
N THR A 61 -2.69 10.11 3.23
CA THR A 61 -3.63 10.02 2.09
C THR A 61 -4.42 8.71 2.02
N GLY A 62 -4.46 7.93 3.11
CA GLY A 62 -5.19 6.65 3.18
C GLY A 62 -4.71 5.57 2.20
N SER A 63 -3.66 5.78 1.42
CA SER A 63 -3.33 4.90 0.29
C SER A 63 -2.18 3.96 0.63
N ALA A 64 -2.30 3.13 1.68
CA ALA A 64 -1.28 2.11 1.94
C ALA A 64 -1.49 0.85 1.09
N MET A 65 -0.54 0.55 0.22
CA MET A 65 -0.76 -0.51 -0.77
C MET A 65 -0.31 -1.87 -0.26
N SER A 66 -1.22 -2.84 -0.32
CA SER A 66 -0.95 -4.26 -0.07
C SER A 66 -0.96 -5.08 -1.35
N THR A 67 0.22 -5.39 -1.87
CA THR A 67 0.39 -6.33 -2.98
C THR A 67 0.61 -7.74 -2.46
N THR A 68 -0.19 -8.69 -2.96
CA THR A 68 -0.13 -10.10 -2.56
C THR A 68 0.58 -11.00 -3.56
N SER A 69 1.56 -10.52 -4.31
CA SER A 69 2.36 -11.43 -5.14
C SER A 69 3.02 -12.46 -4.22
N ASN A 70 2.72 -13.73 -4.46
CA ASN A 70 3.12 -14.86 -3.60
C ASN A 70 2.58 -14.81 -2.16
N GLY A 71 1.49 -14.09 -1.91
CA GLY A 71 0.87 -13.97 -0.59
C GLY A 71 1.62 -13.07 0.39
N LYS A 72 2.61 -12.30 -0.05
CA LYS A 72 3.25 -11.25 0.76
C LYS A 72 2.22 -10.17 1.12
N LEU A 73 2.41 -9.46 2.22
CA LEU A 73 1.62 -8.27 2.57
C LEU A 73 2.58 -7.10 2.70
N VAL A 74 2.33 -6.05 1.93
CA VAL A 74 3.08 -4.79 2.04
C VAL A 74 2.12 -3.71 2.53
N ILE A 75 2.58 -2.76 3.33
CA ILE A 75 1.80 -1.58 3.73
C ILE A 75 2.76 -0.42 3.57
N THR A 76 2.47 0.55 2.70
CA THR A 76 3.38 1.68 2.46
C THR A 76 2.70 3.03 2.59
N GLY A 77 3.41 4.10 2.90
CA GLY A 77 2.83 5.43 2.86
C GLY A 77 3.46 6.36 3.88
N THR A 78 3.10 7.63 3.82
CA THR A 78 3.61 8.60 4.77
C THR A 78 2.71 8.66 6.00
N MET A 79 3.29 8.36 7.16
CA MET A 79 2.64 8.44 8.46
C MET A 79 2.84 9.82 9.06
N VAL A 80 1.74 10.49 9.42
CA VAL A 80 1.72 11.80 10.08
C VAL A 80 1.08 11.69 11.46
N PRO A 81 1.55 12.49 12.45
CA PRO A 81 0.97 12.56 13.77
C PRO A 81 -0.55 12.82 13.75
N THR A 82 -1.29 12.17 14.64
CA THR A 82 -2.74 12.33 14.73
C THR A 82 -3.20 13.69 15.25
N ASP A 83 -2.29 14.47 15.83
CA ASP A 83 -2.53 15.88 16.17
C ASP A 83 -2.41 16.84 14.96
N GLY A 84 -2.10 16.31 13.77
CA GLY A 84 -1.99 17.05 12.52
C GLY A 84 -0.67 17.79 12.32
N SER A 85 0.31 17.63 13.21
CA SER A 85 1.63 18.22 13.03
C SER A 85 2.37 17.58 11.85
N LYS A 86 3.14 18.38 11.09
CA LYS A 86 3.92 17.93 9.92
C LYS A 86 5.43 18.04 10.11
N ASN A 87 5.87 18.48 11.29
CA ASN A 87 7.27 18.59 11.65
C ASN A 87 7.90 17.24 11.99
N VAL A 88 7.11 16.20 12.23
CA VAL A 88 7.56 14.81 12.40
C VAL A 88 6.68 13.97 11.51
N PHE A 89 7.27 13.20 10.60
CA PHE A 89 6.55 12.20 9.83
C PHE A 89 7.49 11.07 9.46
N TYR A 90 6.92 9.92 9.10
CA TYR A 90 7.67 8.74 8.70
C TYR A 90 7.21 8.24 7.36
N ASP A 91 8.16 8.03 6.46
CA ASP A 91 7.95 7.25 5.24
C ASP A 91 8.01 5.78 5.66
N ALA A 92 6.85 5.12 5.67
CA ALA A 92 6.71 3.76 6.17
C ALA A 92 6.56 2.77 5.03
N ARG A 93 7.24 1.64 5.15
CA ARG A 93 7.08 0.44 4.36
C ARG A 93 7.16 -0.76 5.27
N PHE A 94 6.03 -1.37 5.55
CA PHE A 94 5.93 -2.64 6.24
C PHE A 94 5.90 -3.76 5.20
N SER A 95 6.68 -4.81 5.43
CA SER A 95 6.75 -5.98 4.56
C SER A 95 6.56 -7.22 5.43
N PHE A 96 5.59 -8.06 5.08
CA PHE A 96 5.27 -9.26 5.82
C PHE A 96 5.15 -10.48 4.91
N ASN A 97 5.65 -11.61 5.37
CA ASN A 97 5.52 -12.89 4.68
C ASN A 97 4.32 -13.66 5.23
N PRO A 98 3.56 -14.39 4.40
CA PRO A 98 2.47 -15.23 4.89
C PRO A 98 3.02 -16.29 5.83
N SER A 99 2.31 -16.56 6.92
CA SER A 99 2.68 -17.59 7.88
C SER A 99 1.72 -18.78 7.79
N SER A 100 2.27 -19.98 7.73
CA SER A 100 1.51 -21.24 7.83
C SER A 100 1.36 -21.71 9.29
N GLN A 101 2.03 -21.05 10.23
CA GLN A 101 1.93 -21.37 11.65
C GLN A 101 0.56 -20.96 12.20
N ALA A 102 0.00 -21.80 13.07
CA ALA A 102 -1.20 -21.44 13.84
C ALA A 102 -0.82 -20.50 14.99
N PHE A 103 -1.60 -19.43 15.14
CA PHE A 103 -1.44 -18.46 16.23
C PHE A 103 -2.75 -18.31 16.99
N THR A 104 -2.65 -17.93 18.27
CA THR A 104 -3.80 -17.45 19.03
C THR A 104 -4.18 -16.07 18.51
N PRO A 105 -5.42 -15.85 18.05
CA PRO A 105 -5.84 -14.54 17.56
C PRO A 105 -5.74 -13.46 18.64
N LYS A 106 -5.36 -12.25 18.23
CA LYS A 106 -5.46 -11.02 19.04
C LYS A 106 -6.93 -10.58 19.04
N LEU A 107 -7.61 -10.72 20.18
CA LEU A 107 -9.03 -10.39 20.33
C LEU A 107 -9.22 -9.11 21.17
N GLU A 108 -9.29 -7.95 20.51
CA GLU A 108 -9.43 -6.64 21.18
C GLU A 108 -10.80 -5.98 21.05
N LEU A 109 -11.68 -6.55 20.24
CA LEU A 109 -13.07 -6.09 20.15
C LEU A 109 -13.83 -6.53 21.41
N GLN A 110 -14.97 -5.88 21.65
CA GLN A 110 -15.91 -6.34 22.67
C GLN A 110 -16.37 -7.78 22.38
N ASP A 111 -16.63 -8.56 23.43
CA ASP A 111 -17.02 -9.97 23.32
C ASP A 111 -18.18 -10.21 22.33
N ALA A 112 -19.16 -9.31 22.30
CA ALA A 112 -20.33 -9.39 21.42
C ALA A 112 -20.00 -9.30 19.91
N ALA A 113 -18.78 -8.90 19.55
CA ALA A 113 -18.32 -8.87 18.16
C ALA A 113 -18.03 -10.27 17.60
N TYR A 114 -17.71 -11.24 18.45
CA TYR A 114 -17.23 -12.54 18.03
C TYR A 114 -18.35 -13.57 17.82
N VAL A 115 -18.20 -14.44 16.82
CA VAL A 115 -19.20 -15.48 16.47
C VAL A 115 -19.55 -16.40 17.63
N GLN A 116 -18.63 -16.64 18.56
CA GLN A 116 -18.88 -17.39 19.79
C GLN A 116 -19.96 -16.76 20.70
N ASN A 117 -20.19 -15.46 20.54
CA ASN A 117 -21.17 -14.65 21.25
C ASN A 117 -22.27 -14.10 20.31
N GLY A 118 -22.39 -14.63 19.10
CA GLY A 118 -23.40 -14.22 18.11
C GLY A 118 -23.02 -13.00 17.26
N GLY A 119 -21.79 -12.50 17.37
CA GLY A 119 -21.29 -11.39 16.56
C GLY A 119 -20.79 -11.79 15.16
N PRO A 120 -20.43 -10.81 14.31
CA PRO A 120 -20.04 -11.06 12.92
C PRO A 120 -18.58 -11.52 12.72
N VAL A 121 -17.71 -11.38 13.72
CA VAL A 121 -16.26 -11.63 13.58
C VAL A 121 -15.94 -13.08 13.88
N ASN A 122 -15.34 -13.78 12.91
CA ASN A 122 -14.85 -15.14 13.07
C ASN A 122 -13.31 -15.16 13.11
N PRO A 123 -12.67 -15.27 14.29
CA PRO A 123 -11.21 -15.29 14.38
C PRO A 123 -10.56 -16.48 13.66
N ALA A 124 -11.29 -17.57 13.41
CA ALA A 124 -10.78 -18.72 12.67
C ALA A 124 -10.56 -18.45 11.18
N SER A 125 -11.09 -17.33 10.64
CA SER A 125 -10.83 -16.92 9.25
C SER A 125 -9.67 -15.94 9.11
N PHE A 126 -8.96 -15.60 10.20
CA PHE A 126 -7.83 -14.69 10.13
C PHE A 126 -6.64 -15.34 9.42
N THR A 127 -5.93 -14.53 8.62
CA THR A 127 -4.65 -14.91 8.03
C THR A 127 -3.53 -14.24 8.82
N TYR A 128 -2.41 -14.93 9.00
CA TYR A 128 -1.29 -14.44 9.79
C TYR A 128 -0.05 -14.19 8.93
N TYR A 129 0.70 -13.18 9.30
CA TYR A 129 1.92 -12.77 8.61
C TYR A 129 3.04 -12.49 9.60
N THR A 130 4.26 -12.82 9.20
CA THR A 130 5.49 -12.52 9.94
C THR A 130 6.21 -11.33 9.33
N LEU A 131 6.72 -10.45 10.18
CA LEU A 131 7.47 -9.28 9.74
C LEU A 131 8.74 -9.70 9.00
N ASN A 132 8.91 -9.18 7.78
CA ASN A 132 10.16 -9.21 7.06
C ASN A 132 10.96 -7.94 7.39
N ALA A 133 11.78 -8.03 8.44
CA ALA A 133 12.55 -6.89 8.94
C ALA A 133 13.58 -6.36 7.93
N GLY A 134 14.11 -7.21 7.05
CA GLY A 134 15.09 -6.80 6.03
C GLY A 134 14.47 -5.94 4.91
N ASP A 135 13.17 -6.12 4.67
CA ASP A 135 12.43 -5.35 3.67
C ASP A 135 11.64 -4.19 4.28
N SER A 136 11.38 -4.22 5.59
CA SER A 136 10.60 -3.18 6.24
C SER A 136 11.47 -1.96 6.53
N VAL A 137 11.00 -0.78 6.15
CA VAL A 137 11.77 0.48 6.24
C VAL A 137 10.87 1.59 6.77
N PHE A 138 11.40 2.36 7.71
CA PHE A 138 10.75 3.53 8.30
C PHE A 138 11.78 4.64 8.29
N VAL A 139 11.55 5.71 7.58
CA VAL A 139 12.47 6.85 7.53
C VAL A 139 11.78 8.06 8.11
N GLY A 140 12.32 8.57 9.20
CA GLY A 140 11.86 9.78 9.86
C GLY A 140 12.34 11.03 9.14
N HIS A 141 11.45 12.00 9.06
CA HIS A 141 11.68 13.30 8.43
C HIS A 141 11.32 14.47 9.36
N GLY A 142 11.82 15.65 9.01
CA GLY A 142 11.62 16.87 9.79
C GLY A 142 12.46 16.87 11.07
N ASP A 143 11.84 17.01 12.24
CA ASP A 143 12.54 17.03 13.53
C ASP A 143 13.21 15.68 13.87
N VAL A 144 12.80 14.60 13.20
CA VAL A 144 13.39 13.25 13.30
C VAL A 144 14.17 12.86 12.04
N GLU A 145 14.65 13.83 11.26
CA GLU A 145 15.39 13.58 10.01
C GLU A 145 16.52 12.56 10.20
N GLY A 146 16.52 11.55 9.31
CA GLY A 146 17.52 10.48 9.26
C GLY A 146 17.39 9.43 10.37
N VAL A 147 16.37 9.50 11.23
CA VAL A 147 16.03 8.42 12.16
C VAL A 147 15.36 7.30 11.38
N THR A 148 15.78 6.05 11.56
CA THR A 148 15.03 4.89 11.07
C THR A 148 14.44 4.09 12.22
N VAL A 149 13.33 3.39 11.96
CA VAL A 149 12.68 2.52 12.95
C VAL A 149 12.79 1.07 12.47
N ASN A 150 13.43 0.24 13.27
CA ASN A 150 13.46 -1.19 13.09
C ASN A 150 12.38 -1.80 13.99
N LEU A 151 11.55 -2.67 13.43
CA LEU A 151 10.55 -3.41 14.19
C LEU A 151 10.99 -4.86 14.39
N ALA A 152 10.64 -5.42 15.54
CA ALA A 152 10.73 -6.85 15.82
C ALA A 152 9.38 -7.37 16.36
N PRO A 153 9.04 -8.65 16.20
CA PRO A 153 7.85 -9.22 16.82
C PRO A 153 7.83 -8.98 18.33
N PHE A 154 6.69 -8.55 18.88
CA PHE A 154 6.50 -8.38 20.32
C PHE A 154 5.71 -9.58 20.86
N GLU A 155 6.22 -10.24 21.90
CA GLU A 155 5.58 -11.40 22.55
C GLU A 155 5.19 -12.54 21.59
N GLY A 156 5.88 -12.68 20.45
CA GLY A 156 5.57 -13.69 19.44
C GLY A 156 4.26 -13.45 18.69
N MET A 157 3.64 -12.28 18.85
CA MET A 157 2.41 -11.91 18.14
C MET A 157 2.72 -11.60 16.67
N PRO A 158 2.10 -12.31 15.71
CA PRO A 158 2.21 -11.98 14.30
C PRO A 158 1.33 -10.77 13.96
N LEU A 159 1.43 -10.30 12.71
CA LEU A 159 0.37 -9.50 12.13
C LEU A 159 -0.80 -10.42 11.76
N GLN A 160 -2.03 -10.05 12.10
CA GLN A 160 -3.26 -10.73 11.68
C GLN A 160 -4.03 -9.87 10.67
N SER A 161 -4.73 -10.52 9.74
CA SER A 161 -5.55 -9.88 8.70
C SER A 161 -6.91 -10.56 8.58
N GLY A 162 -7.96 -9.77 8.40
CA GLY A 162 -9.34 -10.24 8.22
C GLY A 162 -10.41 -9.29 8.77
N VAL A 163 -11.67 -9.71 8.68
CA VAL A 163 -12.84 -8.99 9.22
C VAL A 163 -12.75 -8.92 10.75
N GLY A 164 -12.63 -7.72 11.30
CA GLY A 164 -12.44 -7.49 12.73
C GLY A 164 -11.02 -7.71 13.23
N ALA A 165 -10.08 -8.05 12.35
CA ALA A 165 -8.70 -8.34 12.74
C ALA A 165 -7.93 -7.09 13.16
N ASN A 166 -8.39 -5.88 12.79
CA ASN A 166 -7.79 -4.62 13.23
C ASN A 166 -8.01 -4.30 14.72
N GLY A 167 -8.89 -5.03 15.42
CA GLY A 167 -9.13 -4.85 16.85
C GLY A 167 -9.87 -3.56 17.25
N LYS A 168 -10.37 -2.77 16.29
CA LYS A 168 -11.07 -1.49 16.51
C LYS A 168 -12.50 -1.44 15.99
N ASN A 169 -12.83 -2.22 14.96
CA ASN A 169 -14.17 -2.33 14.40
C ASN A 169 -14.38 -3.69 13.71
N VAL A 170 -15.54 -3.93 13.10
CA VAL A 170 -15.85 -5.15 12.35
C VAL A 170 -15.56 -5.05 10.84
N ASN A 171 -14.81 -4.04 10.39
CA ASN A 171 -14.37 -3.95 9.00
C ASN A 171 -13.21 -4.93 8.73
N ASN A 172 -12.92 -5.17 7.46
CA ASN A 172 -11.68 -5.85 7.10
C ASN A 172 -10.48 -4.97 7.45
N GLY A 173 -9.42 -5.56 8.00
CA GLY A 173 -8.25 -4.81 8.41
C GLY A 173 -7.10 -5.69 8.87
N VAL A 174 -6.04 -5.05 9.35
CA VAL A 174 -4.86 -5.72 9.89
C VAL A 174 -4.49 -5.15 11.26
N SER A 175 -3.94 -6.01 12.12
CA SER A 175 -3.28 -5.54 13.35
C SER A 175 -2.10 -6.40 13.76
N GLY A 176 -1.22 -5.85 14.60
CA GLY A 176 -0.11 -6.58 15.20
C GLY A 176 0.66 -5.73 16.21
N TRP A 177 1.49 -6.42 17.01
CA TRP A 177 2.31 -5.82 18.05
C TRP A 177 3.80 -6.01 17.76
N PHE A 178 4.56 -4.92 17.88
CA PHE A 178 5.98 -4.91 17.56
C PHE A 178 6.81 -4.16 18.60
N ALA A 179 8.06 -4.57 18.78
CA ALA A 179 9.06 -3.83 19.56
C ALA A 179 9.81 -2.87 18.64
N PRO A 180 9.88 -1.56 18.94
CA PRO A 180 10.58 -0.60 18.10
C PRO A 180 12.01 -0.31 18.60
N THR A 181 12.94 -0.27 17.66
CA THR A 181 14.31 0.22 17.86
C THR A 181 14.58 1.36 16.89
N PHE A 182 14.95 2.51 17.41
CA PHE A 182 15.24 3.71 16.65
C PHE A 182 16.73 3.84 16.41
N MET A 183 17.10 3.98 15.14
CA MET A 183 18.48 4.07 14.68
C MET A 183 18.72 5.45 14.06
N LYS A 184 19.96 5.95 14.13
CA LYS A 184 20.41 7.11 13.34
C LYS A 184 21.86 6.87 12.94
N ASN A 185 22.15 7.03 11.65
CA ASN A 185 23.47 6.75 11.08
C ASN A 185 24.02 5.35 11.44
N GLY A 186 23.13 4.35 11.46
CA GLY A 186 23.48 2.96 11.80
C GLY A 186 23.67 2.68 13.29
N GLN A 187 23.55 3.67 14.18
CA GLN A 187 23.64 3.49 15.63
C GLN A 187 22.25 3.52 16.27
N GLN A 188 21.99 2.60 17.20
CA GLN A 188 20.79 2.66 18.05
C GLN A 188 20.84 3.90 18.93
N ILE A 189 19.87 4.79 18.76
CA ILE A 189 19.72 5.99 19.59
C ILE A 189 18.71 5.79 20.71
N TYR A 190 17.75 4.90 20.50
CA TYR A 190 16.69 4.61 21.46
C TYR A 190 16.04 3.25 21.14
N ALA A 191 15.63 2.51 22.15
CA ALA A 191 14.80 1.31 21.99
C ALA A 191 13.73 1.35 23.08
N SER A 192 12.48 1.07 22.71
CA SER A 192 11.41 0.97 23.69
C SER A 192 11.17 -0.50 24.04
N SER A 193 10.91 -0.75 25.32
CA SER A 193 10.35 -2.03 25.78
C SER A 193 8.82 -2.06 25.66
N GLN A 194 8.20 -0.94 25.28
CA GLN A 194 6.77 -0.84 25.07
C GLN A 194 6.39 -1.24 23.65
N VAL A 195 5.12 -1.60 23.49
CA VAL A 195 4.55 -2.06 22.22
C VAL A 195 4.36 -0.91 21.23
N VAL A 196 4.60 -1.20 19.95
CA VAL A 196 4.00 -0.51 18.81
C VAL A 196 2.80 -1.31 18.35
N ASP A 197 1.63 -0.69 18.38
CA ASP A 197 0.39 -1.27 17.93
C ASP A 197 0.06 -0.75 16.52
N ILE A 198 -0.14 -1.65 15.58
CA ILE A 198 -0.59 -1.33 14.21
C ILE A 198 -2.05 -1.72 14.13
N ASN A 199 -2.94 -0.81 13.72
CA ASN A 199 -4.37 -1.08 13.55
C ASN A 199 -4.91 -0.34 12.33
N VAL A 200 -5.15 -1.06 11.24
CA VAL A 200 -5.46 -0.45 9.94
C VAL A 200 -6.72 -1.08 9.35
N ASP A 201 -7.67 -0.24 8.92
CA ASP A 201 -8.81 -0.65 8.10
C ASP A 201 -8.36 -0.81 6.65
N SER A 202 -8.66 -1.97 6.07
CA SER A 202 -8.33 -2.33 4.69
C SER A 202 -9.60 -2.39 3.85
N ALA A 203 -9.85 -1.36 3.06
CA ALA A 203 -10.91 -1.36 2.06
C ALA A 203 -10.32 -1.72 0.69
N CYS A 204 -11.00 -2.58 -0.07
CA CYS A 204 -10.55 -2.83 -1.44
C CYS A 204 -10.74 -1.56 -2.27
N ASP A 205 -9.65 -1.06 -2.86
CA ASP A 205 -9.66 0.14 -3.70
C ASP A 205 -9.54 -0.21 -5.19
N GLN A 206 -9.53 -1.51 -5.49
CA GLN A 206 -9.52 -1.95 -6.87
C GLN A 206 -10.85 -1.71 -7.55
N CYS A 207 -10.74 -1.32 -8.81
CA CYS A 207 -11.85 -1.40 -9.74
C CYS A 207 -12.44 -2.80 -9.70
N VAL A 208 -13.77 -2.89 -9.66
CA VAL A 208 -14.51 -4.16 -9.61
C VAL A 208 -14.08 -5.14 -10.72
N SER A 209 -13.55 -4.63 -11.82
CA SER A 209 -13.10 -5.40 -12.99
C SER A 209 -11.63 -5.86 -12.94
N ASN A 210 -10.84 -5.46 -11.94
CA ASN A 210 -9.36 -5.56 -11.94
C ASN A 210 -8.67 -4.90 -13.14
N THR A 211 -9.42 -4.09 -13.90
CA THR A 211 -8.96 -3.42 -15.10
C THR A 211 -9.19 -1.91 -14.98
N LEU A 212 -8.11 -1.17 -15.19
CA LEU A 212 -8.08 0.27 -15.31
C LEU A 212 -7.99 0.64 -16.80
N MET A 213 -8.78 1.62 -17.21
CA MET A 213 -8.63 2.26 -18.51
C MET A 213 -7.48 3.26 -18.42
N ALA A 214 -6.59 3.23 -19.40
CA ALA A 214 -5.49 4.17 -19.54
C ALA A 214 -5.83 5.24 -20.57
N THR A 215 -5.65 6.51 -20.18
CA THR A 215 -5.83 7.69 -21.03
C THR A 215 -4.60 8.59 -20.94
N GLN A 216 -4.38 9.49 -21.90
CA GLN A 216 -3.27 10.44 -21.83
C GLN A 216 -3.32 11.34 -20.58
N ALA A 217 -2.17 11.53 -19.92
CA ALA A 217 -2.05 12.40 -18.74
C ALA A 217 -1.60 13.84 -19.07
N GLY A 218 -1.08 14.08 -20.28
CA GLY A 218 -0.39 15.34 -20.61
C GLY A 218 -0.25 15.64 -22.10
N GLY A 219 -1.27 15.33 -22.91
CA GLY A 219 -1.29 15.58 -24.36
C GLY A 219 -0.78 14.43 -25.23
N GLN A 220 -0.21 13.39 -24.62
CA GLN A 220 0.03 12.08 -25.23
C GLN A 220 0.05 10.99 -24.15
N SER A 221 -0.13 9.74 -24.56
CA SER A 221 0.01 8.56 -23.69
C SER A 221 1.42 7.98 -23.75
N VAL A 222 2.05 8.01 -24.93
CA VAL A 222 3.42 7.52 -25.16
C VAL A 222 4.24 8.56 -25.91
N PHE A 223 5.48 8.77 -25.46
CA PHE A 223 6.48 9.60 -26.11
C PHE A 223 7.75 8.80 -26.42
N ILE A 224 8.25 8.93 -27.65
CA ILE A 224 9.50 8.30 -28.11
C ILE A 224 10.56 9.39 -28.23
N GLN A 225 11.67 9.22 -27.51
CA GLN A 225 12.83 10.08 -27.61
C GLN A 225 14.02 9.28 -28.16
N GLY A 226 14.57 9.70 -29.29
CA GLY A 226 15.67 9.02 -29.97
C GLY A 226 15.30 8.59 -31.39
N ASP A 227 15.67 7.37 -31.78
CA ASP A 227 15.32 6.82 -33.09
C ASP A 227 13.82 6.47 -33.19
N THR A 228 13.09 7.32 -33.90
CA THR A 228 11.66 7.13 -34.17
C THR A 228 11.39 6.26 -35.41
N SER A 229 12.43 5.79 -36.12
CA SER A 229 12.27 4.99 -37.34
C SER A 229 11.46 3.70 -37.15
N PRO A 230 11.59 2.94 -36.03
CA PRO A 230 10.75 1.74 -35.80
C PRO A 230 9.27 2.08 -35.62
N PHE A 231 8.99 3.35 -35.29
CA PHE A 231 7.65 3.91 -35.06
C PHE A 231 7.17 4.73 -36.28
N GLY A 232 7.73 4.48 -37.46
CA GLY A 232 7.35 5.18 -38.69
C GLY A 232 7.62 6.70 -38.64
N GLY A 233 8.62 7.13 -37.87
CA GLY A 233 9.02 8.53 -37.75
C GLY A 233 8.18 9.37 -36.78
N ASN A 234 7.31 8.75 -35.97
CA ASN A 234 6.42 9.46 -35.05
C ASN A 234 6.91 9.37 -33.60
N ALA A 235 6.97 10.53 -32.92
CA ALA A 235 7.44 10.62 -31.54
C ALA A 235 6.31 10.63 -30.50
N LYS A 236 5.07 10.96 -30.87
CA LYS A 236 3.95 11.13 -29.93
C LYS A 236 2.79 10.25 -30.31
N TRP A 237 2.26 9.50 -29.35
CA TRP A 237 1.25 8.48 -29.57
C TRP A 237 0.15 8.57 -28.51
N ASP A 238 -1.09 8.32 -28.90
CA ASP A 238 -2.23 8.26 -28.00
C ASP A 238 -3.17 7.10 -28.32
N PHE A 239 -3.93 6.64 -27.34
CA PHE A 239 -4.81 5.49 -27.50
C PHE A 239 -5.97 5.78 -28.45
N ILE A 240 -6.21 4.87 -29.38
CA ILE A 240 -7.41 4.88 -30.21
C ILE A 240 -8.61 4.59 -29.30
N ASN A 241 -9.62 5.46 -29.28
CA ASN A 241 -10.87 5.28 -28.55
C ASN A 241 -10.69 4.89 -27.07
N ASN A 242 -9.66 5.43 -26.39
CA ASN A 242 -9.30 5.06 -25.00
C ASN A 242 -9.11 3.54 -24.81
N SER A 243 -8.56 2.86 -25.82
CA SER A 243 -8.32 1.40 -25.78
C SER A 243 -7.17 0.98 -24.85
N GLY A 244 -6.51 1.91 -24.18
CA GLY A 244 -5.48 1.62 -23.20
C GLY A 244 -6.06 0.89 -22.00
N SER A 245 -5.40 -0.19 -21.58
CA SER A 245 -5.84 -1.06 -20.50
C SER A 245 -4.68 -1.46 -19.60
N PHE A 246 -4.90 -1.37 -18.29
CA PHE A 246 -4.04 -1.87 -17.23
C PHE A 246 -4.82 -2.93 -16.46
N ALA A 247 -4.46 -4.20 -16.62
CA ALA A 247 -5.17 -5.32 -16.00
C ALA A 247 -4.28 -6.01 -14.95
N TYR A 248 -4.71 -5.98 -13.70
CA TYR A 248 -4.07 -6.74 -12.62
C TYR A 248 -4.36 -8.23 -12.79
N GLN A 249 -3.30 -9.02 -12.92
CA GLN A 249 -3.34 -10.47 -13.03
C GLN A 249 -3.48 -11.10 -11.64
N THR A 250 -3.90 -12.36 -11.60
CA THR A 250 -4.19 -13.02 -10.32
C THR A 250 -2.97 -13.22 -9.42
N ASN A 251 -1.77 -13.22 -10.02
CA ASN A 251 -0.49 -13.33 -9.35
C ASN A 251 0.09 -11.97 -8.91
N GLY A 252 -0.64 -10.88 -9.16
CA GLY A 252 -0.20 -9.51 -8.88
C GLY A 252 0.55 -8.85 -10.03
N ASP A 253 0.85 -9.55 -11.13
CA ASP A 253 1.42 -8.91 -12.33
C ASP A 253 0.45 -7.88 -12.91
N LEU A 254 1.01 -6.97 -13.70
CA LEU A 254 0.25 -5.92 -14.37
C LEU A 254 0.44 -6.06 -15.87
N LEU A 255 -0.66 -6.27 -16.59
CA LEU A 255 -0.66 -6.33 -18.05
C LEU A 255 -1.13 -5.00 -18.63
N PHE A 256 -0.25 -4.32 -19.35
CA PHE A 256 -0.54 -3.13 -20.12
C PHE A 256 -0.80 -3.49 -21.58
N THR A 257 -1.96 -3.12 -22.11
CA THR A 257 -2.29 -3.31 -23.53
C THR A 257 -2.97 -2.08 -24.12
N GLY A 258 -2.93 -1.95 -25.45
CA GLY A 258 -3.71 -0.94 -26.15
C GLY A 258 -3.28 -0.76 -27.60
N SER A 259 -4.13 -0.09 -28.37
CA SER A 259 -3.80 0.36 -29.73
C SER A 259 -3.69 1.87 -29.76
N LEU A 260 -2.61 2.37 -30.35
CA LEU A 260 -2.24 3.77 -30.40
C LEU A 260 -2.10 4.26 -31.85
N VAL A 261 -2.34 5.55 -32.05
CA VAL A 261 -2.04 6.28 -33.29
C VAL A 261 -1.19 7.51 -32.98
N PRO A 262 -0.42 8.04 -33.95
CA PRO A 262 0.32 9.27 -33.74
C PRO A 262 -0.63 10.42 -33.42
N VAL A 263 -0.22 11.29 -32.48
CA VAL A 263 -1.02 12.48 -32.14
C VAL A 263 -1.19 13.35 -33.38
N GLY A 264 -2.45 13.56 -33.80
CA GLY A 264 -2.79 14.33 -35.01
C GLY A 264 -2.83 13.51 -36.31
N ALA A 265 -2.71 12.18 -36.25
CA ALA A 265 -2.85 11.29 -37.40
C ALA A 265 -3.69 10.04 -37.07
N ASN A 266 -4.14 9.32 -38.09
CA ASN A 266 -4.88 8.06 -37.95
C ASN A 266 -4.05 6.82 -38.29
N SER A 267 -2.79 7.01 -38.68
CA SER A 267 -1.88 5.94 -39.09
C SER A 267 -0.42 6.41 -38.96
N PRO A 268 0.55 5.50 -38.77
CA PRO A 268 0.35 4.05 -38.58
C PRO A 268 -0.28 3.69 -37.23
N THR A 269 -0.78 2.46 -37.08
CA THR A 269 -1.27 1.98 -35.78
C THR A 269 -0.15 1.22 -35.07
N MET A 270 0.02 1.49 -33.78
CA MET A 270 0.88 0.76 -32.87
C MET A 270 0.02 -0.06 -31.91
N THR A 271 0.25 -1.36 -31.79
CA THR A 271 -0.40 -2.17 -30.75
C THR A 271 0.65 -2.65 -29.76
N CYS A 272 0.45 -2.36 -28.48
CA CYS A 272 1.38 -2.74 -27.42
C CYS A 272 0.77 -3.80 -26.50
N SER A 273 1.62 -4.71 -26.03
CA SER A 273 1.34 -5.65 -24.95
C SER A 273 2.59 -5.76 -24.10
N MET A 274 2.52 -5.33 -22.85
CA MET A 274 3.64 -5.30 -21.92
C MET A 274 3.23 -5.91 -20.59
N LEU A 275 4.00 -6.88 -20.13
CA LEU A 275 3.82 -7.50 -18.83
C LEU A 275 4.79 -6.87 -17.84
N PHE A 276 4.31 -6.55 -16.65
CA PHE A 276 5.13 -6.02 -15.58
C PHE A 276 4.95 -6.86 -14.30
N HIS A 277 6.06 -7.13 -13.61
CA HIS A 277 6.11 -7.87 -12.35
C HIS A 277 6.23 -6.92 -11.17
N PRO A 278 5.53 -7.17 -10.03
CA PRO A 278 5.66 -6.34 -8.85
C PRO A 278 7.12 -6.18 -8.41
N ASN A 279 7.56 -4.93 -8.30
CA ASN A 279 8.86 -4.59 -7.76
C ASN A 279 8.69 -4.28 -6.27
N THR A 280 9.28 -5.12 -5.44
CA THR A 280 9.25 -4.96 -3.97
C THR A 280 10.54 -4.38 -3.40
N ASN A 281 11.45 -3.89 -4.25
CA ASN A 281 12.64 -3.19 -3.80
C ASN A 281 12.30 -1.74 -3.44
N ASN A 282 13.18 -1.11 -2.66
CA ASN A 282 13.12 0.33 -2.48
C ASN A 282 13.58 1.01 -3.77
N VAL A 283 12.70 1.78 -4.40
CA VAL A 283 12.94 2.43 -5.70
C VAL A 283 12.89 3.95 -5.50
N GLN A 284 13.80 4.67 -6.15
CA GLN A 284 13.68 6.12 -6.24
C GLN A 284 12.57 6.50 -7.24
N PRO A 285 11.50 7.17 -6.80
CA PRO A 285 10.41 7.57 -7.69
C PRO A 285 10.87 8.55 -8.77
N LYS A 286 10.31 8.41 -9.97
CA LYS A 286 10.39 9.38 -11.06
C LYS A 286 9.45 10.56 -10.75
N LYS A 287 10.02 11.67 -10.29
CA LYS A 287 9.27 12.89 -9.93
C LYS A 287 9.35 13.93 -11.05
N GLU A 288 8.29 14.08 -11.83
CA GLU A 288 8.23 15.06 -12.95
C GLU A 288 7.34 16.28 -12.70
N LEU A 289 6.44 16.22 -11.73
CA LEU A 289 5.67 17.41 -11.28
C LEU A 289 6.58 18.45 -10.61
N SER A 290 6.05 19.67 -10.43
CA SER A 290 6.71 20.69 -9.59
C SER A 290 7.00 20.12 -8.20
N PRO A 291 8.16 20.43 -7.58
CA PRO A 291 8.49 20.01 -6.21
C PRO A 291 7.38 20.29 -5.18
N ASP A 292 6.64 21.40 -5.34
CA ASP A 292 5.54 21.78 -4.45
C ASP A 292 4.29 20.90 -4.57
N SER A 293 4.25 20.01 -5.57
CA SER A 293 3.15 19.04 -5.73
C SER A 293 3.31 17.84 -4.78
N TYR A 294 4.52 17.59 -4.29
CA TYR A 294 4.83 16.43 -3.46
C TYR A 294 4.74 16.74 -1.97
N PHE A 295 4.32 15.74 -1.20
CA PHE A 295 4.37 15.80 0.25
C PHE A 295 5.81 16.11 0.72
N PRO A 296 6.02 16.97 1.74
CA PRO A 296 5.01 17.54 2.64
C PRO A 296 4.26 18.78 2.13
N ASN A 297 4.69 19.37 1.01
CA ASN A 297 4.17 20.65 0.52
C ASN A 297 2.85 20.48 -0.24
N GLY A 298 2.74 19.42 -1.05
CA GLY A 298 1.60 19.14 -1.90
C GLY A 298 0.89 17.82 -1.60
N PRO A 299 -0.14 17.49 -2.40
CA PRO A 299 -1.00 16.33 -2.15
C PRO A 299 -0.40 15.00 -2.62
N VAL A 300 0.66 15.00 -3.44
CA VAL A 300 1.23 13.78 -4.01
C VAL A 300 2.18 13.12 -3.02
N ASP A 301 1.78 11.96 -2.50
CA ASP A 301 2.60 11.13 -1.63
C ASP A 301 3.23 9.97 -2.42
N THR A 302 4.54 10.05 -2.68
CA THR A 302 5.25 9.02 -3.46
C THR A 302 5.44 7.69 -2.72
N ASN A 303 5.24 7.67 -1.40
CA ASN A 303 5.32 6.44 -0.61
C ASN A 303 4.07 5.56 -0.75
N THR A 304 3.01 6.11 -1.33
CA THR A 304 1.79 5.37 -1.68
C THR A 304 1.85 4.74 -3.08
N TRP A 305 2.90 5.01 -3.84
CA TRP A 305 3.07 4.43 -5.18
C TRP A 305 3.53 2.98 -5.08
N VAL A 306 3.14 2.18 -6.07
CA VAL A 306 3.77 0.88 -6.33
C VAL A 306 4.58 0.89 -7.59
N TYR A 307 5.53 -0.03 -7.61
CA TYR A 307 6.52 -0.17 -8.65
C TYR A 307 6.41 -1.54 -9.30
N TYR A 308 6.66 -1.61 -10.60
CA TYR A 308 6.71 -2.86 -11.35
C TYR A 308 7.88 -2.86 -12.33
N ASN A 309 8.61 -3.97 -12.38
CA ASN A 309 9.66 -4.19 -13.38
C ASN A 309 9.04 -4.74 -14.66
N VAL A 310 9.51 -4.29 -15.81
CA VAL A 310 9.04 -4.83 -17.10
C VAL A 310 9.57 -6.25 -17.33
N ASP A 311 8.72 -7.14 -17.83
CA ASP A 311 9.15 -8.43 -18.40
C ASP A 311 9.57 -8.21 -19.85
N THR A 312 10.88 -8.11 -20.06
CA THR A 312 11.48 -7.87 -21.39
C THR A 312 11.29 -9.04 -22.36
N THR A 313 10.89 -10.22 -21.87
CA THR A 313 10.64 -11.39 -22.71
C THR A 313 9.19 -11.45 -23.23
N GLN A 314 8.27 -10.77 -22.54
CA GLN A 314 6.83 -10.75 -22.87
C GLN A 314 6.31 -9.35 -23.26
N SER A 315 7.20 -8.35 -23.33
CA SER A 315 6.82 -6.96 -23.61
C SER A 315 7.28 -6.49 -24.98
N SER A 316 6.31 -6.09 -25.81
CA SER A 316 6.59 -5.56 -27.15
C SER A 316 5.45 -4.68 -27.67
N CYS A 317 5.75 -3.92 -28.72
CA CYS A 317 4.77 -3.25 -29.55
C CYS A 317 4.92 -3.69 -31.02
N THR A 318 3.84 -3.62 -31.80
CA THR A 318 3.87 -3.85 -33.25
C THR A 318 3.40 -2.60 -33.98
N VAL A 319 4.22 -2.10 -34.92
CA VAL A 319 3.92 -0.94 -35.77
C VAL A 319 4.14 -1.33 -37.23
N ASN A 320 3.09 -1.24 -38.07
CA ASN A 320 3.17 -1.62 -39.50
C ASN A 320 3.74 -3.05 -39.74
N GLY A 321 3.49 -3.98 -38.82
CA GLY A 321 4.02 -5.34 -38.89
C GLY A 321 5.47 -5.50 -38.39
N ASN A 322 6.16 -4.41 -38.05
CA ASN A 322 7.44 -4.46 -37.36
C ASN A 322 7.23 -4.62 -35.86
N THR A 323 7.97 -5.54 -35.23
CA THR A 323 7.98 -5.70 -33.77
C THR A 323 9.07 -4.82 -33.16
N VAL A 324 8.67 -4.03 -32.17
CA VAL A 324 9.55 -3.28 -31.28
C VAL A 324 9.59 -4.01 -29.95
N THR A 325 10.76 -4.55 -29.59
CA THR A 325 10.93 -5.31 -28.35
C THR A 325 11.34 -4.36 -27.22
N ILE A 326 10.71 -4.48 -26.06
CA ILE A 326 11.12 -3.73 -24.87
C ILE A 326 12.29 -4.46 -24.20
N THR A 327 13.39 -3.77 -23.96
CA THR A 327 14.66 -4.38 -23.52
C THR A 327 15.06 -4.03 -22.09
N GLY A 328 14.38 -3.09 -21.45
CA GLY A 328 14.64 -2.70 -20.07
C GLY A 328 13.75 -1.54 -19.62
N ASP A 329 13.88 -1.14 -18.37
CA ASP A 329 13.17 -0.01 -17.76
C ASP A 329 14.09 1.17 -17.38
N MET A 330 15.32 1.19 -17.91
CA MET A 330 16.33 2.22 -17.61
C MET A 330 16.60 2.42 -16.10
N GLY A 331 16.28 1.44 -15.25
CA GLY A 331 16.35 1.57 -13.79
C GLY A 331 15.23 2.45 -13.19
N ILE A 332 14.24 2.83 -13.98
CA ILE A 332 13.03 3.55 -13.58
C ILE A 332 11.83 2.63 -13.84
N PRO A 333 11.48 1.76 -12.88
CA PRO A 333 10.37 0.83 -13.05
C PRO A 333 9.05 1.59 -13.19
N LEU A 334 8.03 0.91 -13.69
CA LEU A 334 6.69 1.44 -13.80
C LEU A 334 6.15 1.81 -12.42
N GLN A 335 5.86 3.09 -12.21
CA GLN A 335 5.24 3.60 -10.99
C GLN A 335 3.75 3.83 -11.20
N VAL A 336 2.93 3.43 -10.23
CA VAL A 336 1.45 3.55 -10.27
C VAL A 336 0.95 4.18 -8.97
N GLY A 337 0.11 5.20 -9.06
CA GLY A 337 -0.43 5.94 -7.91
C GLY A 337 -0.92 7.35 -8.24
N ASN A 338 -1.41 8.07 -7.24
CA ASN A 338 -1.81 9.48 -7.37
C ASN A 338 -0.59 10.35 -7.70
N GLY A 339 -0.63 11.07 -8.82
CA GLY A 339 0.49 11.87 -9.32
C GLY A 339 1.62 11.07 -9.97
N ALA A 340 1.52 9.74 -10.02
CA ALA A 340 2.59 8.88 -10.55
C ALA A 340 2.77 9.02 -12.08
N ASN A 341 1.79 9.57 -12.80
CA ASN A 341 1.91 9.87 -14.23
C ASN A 341 2.89 11.03 -14.53
N GLY A 342 3.31 11.81 -13.53
CA GLY A 342 4.28 12.89 -13.71
C GLY A 342 3.78 14.15 -14.44
N LYS A 343 2.51 14.20 -14.85
CA LYS A 343 1.90 15.31 -15.61
C LYS A 343 0.81 16.06 -14.85
N ASN A 344 0.07 15.38 -13.99
CA ASN A 344 -0.98 15.95 -13.14
C ASN A 344 -1.07 15.18 -11.80
N THR A 345 -2.04 15.50 -10.93
CA THR A 345 -2.22 14.85 -9.62
C THR A 345 -3.21 13.68 -9.63
N ASN A 346 -3.71 13.28 -10.80
CA ASN A 346 -4.66 12.18 -10.93
C ASN A 346 -3.98 10.83 -10.61
N TYR A 347 -4.79 9.81 -10.31
CA TYR A 347 -4.31 8.44 -10.28
C TYR A 347 -3.83 8.04 -11.68
N GLY A 348 -2.61 7.54 -11.78
CA GLY A 348 -1.98 7.28 -13.07
C GLY A 348 -0.76 6.39 -12.97
N ALA A 349 -0.06 6.22 -14.08
CA ALA A 349 1.19 5.49 -14.15
C ALA A 349 2.20 6.15 -15.09
N SER A 350 3.49 5.95 -14.80
CA SER A 350 4.55 6.27 -15.75
C SER A 350 5.74 5.31 -15.68
N VAL A 351 6.46 5.20 -16.80
CA VAL A 351 7.68 4.39 -16.92
C VAL A 351 8.56 4.93 -18.05
N TRP A 352 9.88 4.78 -17.92
CA TRP A 352 10.82 4.89 -19.04
C TRP A 352 11.29 3.49 -19.44
N LEU A 353 11.16 3.16 -20.71
CA LEU A 353 11.51 1.85 -21.23
C LEU A 353 12.58 1.99 -22.32
N GLU A 354 13.50 1.03 -22.35
CA GLU A 354 14.41 0.84 -23.47
C GLU A 354 13.74 -0.03 -24.54
N TYR A 355 14.06 0.22 -25.81
CA TYR A 355 13.54 -0.60 -26.90
C TYR A 355 14.63 -0.95 -27.92
N ASN A 356 14.48 -2.15 -28.52
CA ASN A 356 15.39 -2.70 -29.52
C ASN A 356 16.88 -2.68 -29.12
N GLY A 357 17.19 -2.69 -27.82
CA GLY A 357 18.56 -2.64 -27.30
C GLY A 357 19.25 -1.30 -27.52
N THR A 358 18.50 -0.24 -27.81
CA THR A 358 18.99 1.14 -27.87
C THR A 358 18.95 1.79 -26.48
N MET A 359 19.64 2.92 -26.31
CA MET A 359 19.49 3.78 -25.11
C MET A 359 18.40 4.85 -25.31
N ASP A 360 17.53 4.67 -26.31
CA ASP A 360 16.43 5.58 -26.59
C ASP A 360 15.27 5.31 -25.63
N ILE A 361 14.44 6.33 -25.41
CA ILE A 361 13.41 6.32 -24.37
C ILE A 361 12.04 6.09 -25.00
N PHE A 362 11.35 5.06 -24.54
CA PHE A 362 9.91 4.86 -24.67
C PHE A 362 9.25 5.26 -23.36
N ASP A 363 8.71 6.48 -23.30
CA ASP A 363 8.14 7.09 -22.11
C ASP A 363 6.62 6.93 -22.11
N ILE A 364 6.07 6.25 -21.11
CA ILE A 364 4.62 6.11 -20.90
C ILE A 364 4.22 7.06 -19.78
N ASN A 365 3.19 7.87 -20.01
CA ASN A 365 2.55 8.69 -18.96
C ASN A 365 1.04 8.69 -19.16
N VAL A 366 0.31 7.99 -18.29
CA VAL A 366 -1.12 7.76 -18.45
C VAL A 366 -1.89 8.04 -17.17
N ASP A 367 -3.07 8.64 -17.31
CA ASP A 367 -4.10 8.65 -16.27
C ASP A 367 -4.81 7.30 -16.28
N LEU A 368 -5.14 6.80 -15.10
CA LEU A 368 -5.78 5.51 -14.91
C LEU A 368 -7.14 5.72 -14.24
N VAL A 369 -8.18 5.20 -14.88
CA VAL A 369 -9.56 5.32 -14.39
C VAL A 369 -10.20 3.94 -14.32
N CYS A 370 -10.94 3.66 -13.26
CA CYS A 370 -11.67 2.41 -13.17
C CYS A 370 -12.67 2.23 -14.32
N VAL A 371 -12.62 1.07 -14.96
CA VAL A 371 -13.67 0.67 -15.89
C VAL A 371 -14.91 0.33 -15.06
N VAL A 372 -15.79 1.31 -14.87
CA VAL A 372 -17.14 1.03 -14.39
C VAL A 372 -17.84 0.28 -15.51
N ASN A 373 -18.16 -1.00 -15.29
CA ASN A 373 -18.97 -1.77 -16.23
C ASN A 373 -20.30 -1.01 -16.40
N SER A 374 -20.48 -0.27 -17.50
CA SER A 374 -21.69 0.49 -17.76
C SER A 374 -22.90 -0.40 -18.13
N THR A 375 -22.76 -1.72 -17.96
CA THR A 375 -23.81 -2.72 -18.18
C THR A 375 -24.88 -2.75 -17.09
N ALA A 376 -25.10 -1.64 -16.37
CA ALA A 376 -26.44 -1.36 -15.89
C ALA A 376 -27.34 -1.19 -17.14
N THR A 377 -27.77 -2.33 -17.68
CA THR A 377 -28.92 -2.41 -18.58
C THR A 377 -29.98 -1.53 -17.94
N PRO A 378 -30.50 -0.48 -18.62
CA PRO A 378 -31.49 0.38 -18.02
C PRO A 378 -32.57 -0.54 -17.45
N VAL A 379 -32.73 -0.52 -16.13
CA VAL A 379 -33.79 -1.30 -15.47
C VAL A 379 -35.05 -0.93 -16.23
N PRO A 380 -35.73 -1.89 -16.90
CA PRO A 380 -36.91 -1.56 -17.68
C PRO A 380 -37.83 -0.80 -16.74
N THR A 381 -38.18 0.42 -17.12
CA THR A 381 -39.10 1.25 -16.35
C THR A 381 -40.39 0.44 -16.21
N VAL A 382 -40.54 -0.19 -15.05
CA VAL A 382 -41.77 -0.90 -14.71
C VAL A 382 -42.84 0.18 -14.72
N THR A 383 -43.72 0.14 -15.71
CA THR A 383 -44.91 0.98 -15.70
C THR A 383 -45.60 0.71 -14.38
N PRO A 384 -45.86 1.74 -13.54
CA PRO A 384 -46.42 1.52 -12.22
C PRO A 384 -47.71 0.71 -12.35
N THR A 385 -47.72 -0.49 -11.78
CA THR A 385 -48.94 -1.26 -11.61
C THR A 385 -49.92 -0.37 -10.84
N PRO A 386 -51.15 -0.15 -11.34
CA PRO A 386 -52.13 0.67 -10.63
C PRO A 386 -52.31 0.14 -9.21
N THR A 387 -52.20 1.04 -8.25
CA THR A 387 -52.34 0.76 -6.83
C THR A 387 -53.67 0.06 -6.58
N PRO A 388 -53.70 -1.12 -5.94
CA PRO A 388 -54.96 -1.73 -5.52
C PRO A 388 -55.67 -0.77 -4.57
N ASN A 389 -56.95 -0.49 -4.84
CA ASN A 389 -57.79 0.33 -3.98
C ASN A 389 -57.72 -0.15 -2.54
N SER A 390 -57.30 0.75 -1.64
CA SER A 390 -57.22 0.51 -0.21
C SER A 390 -58.62 0.16 0.34
N PRO A 391 -58.79 -0.89 1.16
CA PRO A 391 -60.02 -1.13 1.87
C PRO A 391 -60.23 -0.06 2.95
N SER A 392 -61.47 0.40 3.09
CA SER A 392 -61.91 1.38 4.08
C SER A 392 -61.50 0.98 5.50
N THR A 393 -60.79 1.86 6.18
CA THR A 393 -60.50 1.79 7.62
C THR A 393 -61.78 1.99 8.42
N ASP A 394 -62.21 0.93 9.10
CA ASP A 394 -63.21 1.01 10.16
C ASP A 394 -62.52 1.43 11.48
N SER A 395 -63.17 2.33 12.20
CA SER A 395 -62.61 3.04 13.34
C SER A 395 -62.90 2.26 14.63
N SER A 396 -61.87 1.74 15.29
CA SER A 396 -61.98 1.28 16.68
C SER A 396 -60.88 1.88 17.54
N THR A 397 -61.33 2.71 18.47
CA THR A 397 -60.65 3.33 19.62
C THR A 397 -59.70 2.40 20.36
N PHE A 398 -58.44 2.82 20.49
CA PHE A 398 -57.49 2.29 21.48
C PHE A 398 -57.32 3.29 22.63
N THR A 399 -57.60 2.81 23.84
CA THR A 399 -57.38 3.50 25.12
C THR A 399 -55.90 3.56 25.49
N SER A 400 -55.52 4.75 25.98
CA SER A 400 -54.25 5.12 26.60
C SER A 400 -53.79 4.14 27.70
N MET A 401 -52.54 3.68 27.61
CA MET A 401 -51.81 3.10 28.73
C MET A 401 -50.63 4.02 29.09
N THR A 402 -50.72 4.58 30.29
CA THR A 402 -49.66 5.30 31.01
C THR A 402 -48.49 4.37 31.36
N PRO A 403 -47.22 4.85 31.24
CA PRO A 403 -46.06 4.08 31.70
C PRO A 403 -45.90 4.15 33.23
N PRO A 404 -45.36 3.11 33.87
CA PRO A 404 -45.06 3.11 35.31
C PRO A 404 -43.77 3.88 35.63
N PRO A 405 -43.61 4.37 36.88
CA PRO A 405 -42.51 5.25 37.26
C PRO A 405 -41.19 4.51 37.42
N SER A 406 -40.11 5.13 36.95
CA SER A 406 -38.73 4.69 37.14
C SER A 406 -38.28 4.94 38.59
N THR A 407 -37.87 3.88 39.27
CA THR A 407 -37.22 3.93 40.58
C THR A 407 -35.73 4.24 40.41
N SER A 408 -35.28 5.33 41.04
CA SER A 408 -33.89 5.70 41.20
C SER A 408 -33.20 4.78 42.23
N THR A 409 -32.12 4.10 41.83
CA THR A 409 -31.22 3.40 42.75
C THR A 409 -29.97 4.23 43.02
N THR A 410 -29.79 4.52 44.30
CA THR A 410 -28.71 5.27 44.94
C THR A 410 -27.38 4.52 44.87
N SER A 411 -26.32 5.28 44.64
CA SER A 411 -24.92 4.87 44.66
C SER A 411 -24.48 4.32 46.02
N SER A 412 -23.90 3.11 46.02
CA SER A 412 -23.15 2.56 47.16
C SER A 412 -21.65 2.53 46.85
N SER A 413 -20.90 3.29 47.64
CA SER A 413 -19.44 3.33 47.74
C SER A 413 -18.84 1.96 48.11
N SER A 414 -17.96 1.42 47.27
CA SER A 414 -17.15 0.24 47.58
C SER A 414 -15.83 0.66 48.25
N ILE A 415 -15.63 0.16 49.47
CA ILE A 415 -14.40 0.23 50.26
C ILE A 415 -13.35 -0.69 49.60
N ALA A 416 -12.15 -0.16 49.35
CA ALA A 416 -11.01 -0.92 48.87
C ALA A 416 -10.38 -1.72 50.02
N THR A 417 -10.37 -3.06 49.88
CA THR A 417 -9.66 -3.97 50.78
C THR A 417 -8.33 -4.37 50.15
N THR A 418 -7.24 -3.82 50.65
CA THR A 418 -5.88 -4.19 50.26
C THR A 418 -5.56 -5.59 50.76
N THR A 419 -5.41 -6.56 49.85
CA THR A 419 -4.94 -7.91 50.19
C THR A 419 -3.49 -8.05 49.73
N THR A 420 -2.57 -8.11 50.69
CA THR A 420 -1.15 -8.37 50.46
C THR A 420 -0.92 -9.87 50.22
N ILE A 421 -0.39 -10.22 49.04
CA ILE A 421 0.06 -11.57 48.71
C ILE A 421 1.55 -11.68 49.08
N PRO A 422 1.99 -12.72 49.82
CA PRO A 422 3.41 -12.92 50.11
C PRO A 422 4.15 -13.46 48.89
N SER A 423 5.24 -12.80 48.53
CA SER A 423 6.20 -13.23 47.51
C SER A 423 7.05 -14.40 48.04
N THR A 424 6.93 -15.58 47.44
CA THR A 424 7.88 -16.68 47.63
C THR A 424 9.06 -16.53 46.66
N THR A 425 10.23 -16.25 47.22
CA THR A 425 11.52 -16.24 46.52
C THR A 425 12.02 -17.67 46.40
N THR A 426 12.07 -18.22 45.18
CA THR A 426 12.75 -19.49 44.89
C THR A 426 14.15 -19.24 44.36
N THR A 427 15.15 -19.57 45.18
CA THR A 427 16.57 -19.56 44.83
C THR A 427 16.91 -20.86 44.08
N PHE A 428 17.42 -20.77 42.85
CA PHE A 428 17.97 -21.93 42.13
C PHE A 428 19.46 -22.08 42.45
N SER A 429 19.86 -23.24 42.97
CA SER A 429 21.26 -23.66 43.08
C SER A 429 21.68 -24.38 41.80
N THR A 430 22.79 -23.96 41.20
CA THR A 430 23.47 -24.66 40.11
C THR A 430 24.15 -25.93 40.64
N GLY A 431 23.60 -27.09 40.30
CA GLY A 431 24.23 -28.39 40.52
C GLY A 431 24.93 -28.88 39.24
N GLU A 432 26.20 -29.22 39.37
CA GLU A 432 27.00 -29.94 38.38
C GLU A 432 26.37 -31.29 38.02
N ILE A 433 26.41 -31.66 36.73
CA ILE A 433 26.10 -33.03 36.29
C ILE A 433 27.33 -33.60 35.60
N SER A 434 27.93 -34.57 36.30
CA SER A 434 28.90 -35.53 35.78
C SER A 434 28.18 -36.68 35.07
N SER A 435 28.89 -37.26 34.11
CA SER A 435 28.49 -38.35 33.22
C SER A 435 28.26 -39.68 33.95
N THR A 436 27.33 -40.52 33.45
CA THR A 436 27.61 -41.89 32.93
C THR A 436 26.34 -42.69 32.57
N THR A 437 26.42 -43.29 31.37
CA THR A 437 25.95 -44.63 30.94
C THR A 437 24.47 -45.05 30.97
N GLY A 438 23.93 -45.25 29.76
CA GLY A 438 23.38 -46.55 29.33
C GLY A 438 21.85 -46.72 29.30
N CYS A 439 21.28 -46.84 28.09
CA CYS A 439 20.49 -48.01 27.72
C CYS A 439 20.19 -48.08 26.21
N VAL A 440 20.23 -49.31 25.72
CA VAL A 440 20.11 -49.77 24.33
C VAL A 440 18.66 -49.79 23.87
N TRP A 441 18.37 -49.29 22.67
CA TRP A 441 17.24 -49.74 21.86
C TRP A 441 17.62 -49.84 20.38
N VAL A 442 17.29 -50.99 19.81
CA VAL A 442 17.60 -51.46 18.45
C VAL A 442 16.39 -51.19 17.56
N CYS A 443 16.61 -50.67 16.35
CA CYS A 443 15.74 -50.88 15.18
C CYS A 443 16.55 -50.71 13.86
N PRO A 444 16.08 -51.29 12.74
CA PRO A 444 16.91 -51.89 11.67
C PRO A 444 17.24 -50.95 10.49
N PRO A 445 18.15 -51.35 9.56
CA PRO A 445 18.77 -50.45 8.59
C PRO A 445 18.00 -50.35 7.27
N SER A 446 18.18 -49.20 6.59
CA SER A 446 17.92 -49.04 5.15
C SER A 446 19.22 -48.68 4.41
N PRO A 447 19.31 -48.96 3.10
CA PRO A 447 20.55 -49.38 2.47
C PRO A 447 21.40 -48.25 1.88
N THR A 448 22.70 -48.43 2.08
CA THR A 448 23.85 -48.08 1.23
C THR A 448 23.62 -47.22 -0.02
N THR A 449 24.25 -46.04 -0.02
CA THR A 449 24.76 -45.38 -1.23
C THR A 449 26.29 -45.39 -1.24
N THR A 450 26.78 -45.72 -2.42
CA THR A 450 28.14 -46.07 -2.83
C THR A 450 29.15 -44.94 -2.67
N THR A 451 30.27 -45.22 -2.00
CA THR A 451 31.45 -44.36 -1.96
C THR A 451 32.35 -44.65 -3.15
N THR A 452 32.64 -43.66 -3.97
CA THR A 452 33.70 -43.75 -5.00
C THR A 452 35.00 -43.18 -4.44
N THR A 453 36.00 -44.05 -4.44
CA THR A 453 37.39 -43.85 -4.05
C THR A 453 38.08 -42.83 -4.95
N THR A 454 38.89 -41.93 -4.40
CA THR A 454 40.06 -41.39 -5.12
C THR A 454 41.23 -41.21 -4.17
N SER A 455 42.39 -41.55 -4.72
CA SER A 455 43.64 -41.98 -4.09
C SER A 455 44.36 -40.91 -3.27
N MET A 456 45.04 -41.39 -2.23
CA MET A 456 46.10 -40.70 -1.52
C MET A 456 47.33 -40.52 -2.44
N MET A 457 47.95 -39.34 -2.39
CA MET A 457 49.38 -39.18 -2.59
C MET A 457 50.00 -38.64 -1.31
N THR A 458 51.01 -39.37 -0.87
CA THR A 458 51.95 -39.09 0.20
C THR A 458 52.79 -37.85 -0.13
N THR A 459 53.07 -36.99 0.85
CA THR A 459 54.36 -36.28 0.97
C THR A 459 54.56 -35.70 2.37
N THR A 460 55.56 -36.26 3.05
CA THR A 460 56.59 -35.64 3.91
C THR A 460 56.28 -34.38 4.71
N SER A 461 56.42 -34.56 6.03
CA SER A 461 56.67 -33.60 7.09
C SER A 461 57.89 -32.70 6.87
N ILE A 462 57.74 -31.38 7.03
CA ILE A 462 58.81 -30.45 7.46
C ILE A 462 58.21 -29.41 8.42
N SER A 463 59.03 -29.07 9.41
CA SER A 463 58.83 -28.37 10.68
C SER A 463 58.21 -26.97 10.64
N ASN A 464 57.54 -26.66 11.76
CA ASN A 464 56.99 -25.37 12.16
C ASN A 464 57.99 -24.21 12.06
N VAL A 465 57.61 -23.17 11.32
CA VAL A 465 58.07 -21.79 11.53
C VAL A 465 56.80 -20.95 11.72
N THR A 466 56.66 -20.37 12.91
CA THR A 466 55.67 -19.35 13.25
C THR A 466 56.05 -18.05 12.55
N ASP A 467 55.32 -17.69 11.49
CA ASP A 467 55.21 -16.31 11.01
C ASP A 467 53.75 -15.89 11.06
N THR A 468 53.52 -14.75 11.70
CA THR A 468 52.20 -14.14 11.88
C THR A 468 51.93 -13.25 10.67
N PRO A 469 50.92 -13.51 9.82
CA PRO A 469 50.59 -12.60 8.74
C PRO A 469 49.71 -11.45 9.25
N THR A 470 50.21 -10.23 9.05
CA THR A 470 49.44 -8.98 9.12
C THR A 470 48.25 -9.03 8.16
N PRO A 471 47.01 -8.71 8.59
CA PRO A 471 45.85 -8.74 7.71
C PRO A 471 45.91 -7.59 6.69
N THR A 472 45.96 -7.94 5.41
CA THR A 472 45.81 -7.00 4.29
C THR A 472 44.35 -6.55 4.21
N ALA A 473 44.13 -5.23 4.12
CA ALA A 473 42.81 -4.62 4.03
C ALA A 473 42.01 -5.13 2.80
N PRO A 474 40.68 -5.28 2.91
CA PRO A 474 39.85 -5.65 1.78
C PRO A 474 39.87 -4.54 0.72
N SER A 475 40.10 -4.93 -0.53
CA SER A 475 39.96 -4.07 -1.71
C SER A 475 38.52 -3.55 -1.80
N THR A 476 38.36 -2.23 -1.67
CA THR A 476 37.10 -1.54 -1.93
C THR A 476 36.84 -1.51 -3.42
N ILE A 477 35.87 -2.28 -3.88
CA ILE A 477 35.26 -2.10 -5.21
C ILE A 477 34.52 -0.75 -5.17
N PRO A 478 34.81 0.21 -6.06
CA PRO A 478 34.08 1.46 -6.10
C PRO A 478 32.62 1.20 -6.50
N PRO A 479 31.63 1.87 -5.89
CA PRO A 479 30.24 1.74 -6.30
C PRO A 479 30.08 2.21 -7.74
N THR A 480 29.38 1.42 -8.55
CA THR A 480 28.88 1.83 -9.86
C THR A 480 27.98 3.03 -9.67
N THR A 481 28.43 4.20 -10.11
CA THR A 481 27.64 5.43 -10.14
C THR A 481 26.54 5.28 -11.19
N TYR A 482 25.29 5.17 -10.75
CA TYR A 482 24.13 5.36 -11.62
C TYR A 482 24.10 6.82 -12.11
N PRO A 483 23.73 7.08 -13.38
CA PRO A 483 23.51 8.44 -13.84
C PRO A 483 22.37 9.07 -13.03
N ASN A 484 22.66 10.22 -12.43
CA ASN A 484 21.71 11.00 -11.67
C ASN A 484 20.60 11.49 -12.61
N ALA A 485 19.35 11.07 -12.38
CA ALA A 485 18.18 11.47 -13.19
C ALA A 485 17.94 13.00 -13.21
N SER A 486 18.62 13.76 -12.35
CA SER A 486 18.51 15.23 -12.26
C SER A 486 19.23 16.01 -13.37
N THR A 487 19.98 15.38 -14.28
CA THR A 487 20.76 16.11 -15.31
C THR A 487 20.25 15.98 -16.74
N ILE A 488 19.05 15.45 -16.97
CA ILE A 488 18.43 15.53 -18.30
C ILE A 488 17.89 16.95 -18.48
N PRO A 489 18.40 17.74 -19.44
CA PRO A 489 17.87 19.09 -19.69
C PRO A 489 16.41 18.98 -20.13
N ALA A 490 15.53 19.72 -19.45
CA ALA A 490 14.15 19.90 -19.88
C ALA A 490 14.09 20.29 -21.36
N PRO A 491 13.11 19.78 -22.13
CA PRO A 491 13.02 20.06 -23.56
C PRO A 491 13.01 21.56 -23.84
N ILE A 492 13.99 22.01 -24.62
CA ILE A 492 14.11 23.38 -25.10
C ILE A 492 12.86 23.67 -25.94
N VAL A 493 12.04 24.60 -25.46
CA VAL A 493 10.96 25.21 -26.25
C VAL A 493 11.63 25.91 -27.44
N ALA A 494 11.47 25.34 -28.63
CA ALA A 494 11.97 25.93 -29.87
C ALA A 494 11.37 27.34 -30.05
N GLY A 495 12.26 28.31 -30.18
CA GLY A 495 11.94 29.73 -30.27
C GLY A 495 10.96 30.05 -31.40
N GLY A 496 9.92 30.80 -31.04
CA GLY A 496 9.04 31.46 -31.98
C GLY A 496 9.83 32.49 -32.80
N VAL A 497 9.70 32.39 -34.12
CA VAL A 497 10.23 33.33 -35.10
C VAL A 497 9.57 34.69 -34.88
N ASN A 498 10.41 35.71 -34.79
CA ASN A 498 10.08 37.13 -34.75
C ASN A 498 9.90 37.66 -36.19
N PRO A 499 8.73 38.17 -36.59
CA PRO A 499 8.63 39.10 -37.70
C PRO A 499 8.48 40.52 -37.14
N ASN A 500 9.52 41.32 -37.33
CA ASN A 500 9.54 42.73 -36.97
C ASN A 500 8.97 43.59 -38.11
N SER A 501 8.43 44.75 -37.71
CA SER A 501 7.97 45.92 -38.48
C SER A 501 6.57 45.80 -39.13
N SER A 502 5.63 46.73 -38.92
CA SER A 502 5.76 48.19 -38.74
C SER A 502 4.46 48.83 -38.20
N GLY A 503 4.58 49.98 -37.52
CA GLY A 503 3.58 51.06 -37.62
C GLY A 503 2.76 51.44 -36.38
N ASN A 504 3.26 52.43 -35.63
CA ASN A 504 2.56 53.56 -35.00
C ASN A 504 1.12 53.37 -34.46
N ASN A 505 0.92 53.58 -33.14
CA ASN A 505 0.37 54.85 -32.61
C ASN A 505 0.25 54.87 -31.08
N LEU A 506 0.59 56.03 -30.54
CA LEU A 506 0.38 56.49 -29.16
C LEU A 506 -1.12 56.53 -28.81
N SER A 507 -1.48 56.16 -27.57
CA SER A 507 -1.90 57.16 -26.57
C SER A 507 -2.13 56.51 -25.20
N ALA A 508 -1.60 57.18 -24.19
CA ALA A 508 -1.91 56.98 -22.79
C ALA A 508 -3.25 57.65 -22.44
N SER A 509 -4.05 57.06 -21.54
CA SER A 509 -4.77 57.79 -20.48
C SER A 509 -5.75 56.94 -19.64
N LYS A 510 -5.70 57.18 -18.31
CA LYS A 510 -6.71 56.96 -17.23
C LYS A 510 -6.79 55.52 -16.67
N ILE A 511 -6.43 55.18 -15.44
CA ILE A 511 -6.62 55.74 -14.07
C ILE A 511 -8.10 55.99 -13.68
N MET A 512 -8.58 55.07 -12.82
CA MET A 512 -9.61 55.10 -11.75
C MET A 512 -10.74 56.16 -11.75
N ILE A 513 -11.99 55.71 -11.47
CA ILE A 513 -12.75 55.97 -10.22
C ILE A 513 -14.21 55.40 -10.31
N ALA A 514 -14.55 54.63 -9.26
CA ALA A 514 -15.80 54.45 -8.50
C ALA A 514 -17.23 54.50 -9.11
N ALA A 515 -17.97 53.44 -8.76
CA ALA A 515 -19.28 53.38 -8.08
C ALA A 515 -20.46 54.27 -8.55
N ALA A 516 -21.55 53.61 -8.99
CA ALA A 516 -22.90 53.71 -8.40
C ALA A 516 -23.91 52.95 -9.29
N SER A 517 -24.69 52.04 -8.70
CA SER A 517 -26.13 51.82 -8.98
C SER A 517 -26.67 50.72 -8.06
N ILE A 518 -27.30 51.16 -6.96
CA ILE A 518 -28.14 50.37 -6.07
C ILE A 518 -29.61 50.55 -6.48
N ALA A 519 -30.39 49.49 -6.26
CA ALA A 519 -31.86 49.40 -6.14
C ALA A 519 -32.70 49.35 -7.42
N ALA A 520 -33.27 48.17 -7.68
CA ALA A 520 -34.70 47.92 -7.42
C ALA A 520 -35.04 46.44 -7.67
N LEU A 521 -35.40 45.69 -6.62
CA LEU A 521 -36.36 44.59 -6.76
C LEU A 521 -37.21 44.51 -5.49
N ALA A 522 -38.45 44.98 -5.63
CA ALA A 522 -39.57 44.82 -4.70
C ALA A 522 -40.07 43.36 -4.77
N ILE A 523 -40.24 42.68 -3.63
CA ILE A 523 -41.50 42.48 -2.89
C ILE A 523 -42.65 41.90 -3.74
N PHE A 524 -42.94 40.62 -3.51
CA PHE A 524 -44.23 39.96 -3.15
C PHE A 524 -43.81 38.53 -2.73
N ALA A 525 -44.09 37.94 -1.57
CA ALA A 525 -45.02 38.22 -0.46
C ALA A 525 -44.40 37.74 0.86
#